data_AF-A0A4Z0EPD8-F1
#
_entry.id   AF-A0A4Z0EPD8-F1
#
_cell.length_a   1.000
_cell.length_b   1.000
_cell.length_c   1.000
_cell.angle_alpha   90.00
_cell.angle_beta   90.00
_cell.angle_gamma   90.00
#
_symmetry.space_group_name_H-M   'P 1'
#
loop_
_entity.id
_entity.type
_entity.pdbx_description
1 polymer ?
#
loop_
_entity_poly.entity_id
_entity_poly.type
_entity_poly.pdbx_seq_one_letter_code
_entity_poly.pdbx_strand_id
1 'polypeptide(L)'
;MYFRKAHPDAPAETVRLVLKCLSAGACAVEVQRVGYNERDAYSAYLRLGSPTALTPAQVRTLQAATQPAPTVQPAQRLAAGAALTQTLALRTNEVVLLRR
;
A
#
# COMPACT_ATOMS: atom_id res chain seq x y z
N MET A 1 2.70 17.02 -23.23
CA MET A 1 3.18 16.83 -21.84
C MET A 1 2.62 15.53 -21.28
N TYR A 2 3.47 14.58 -20.92
CA TYR A 2 3.07 13.25 -20.40
C TYR A 2 2.85 13.27 -18.88
N PHE A 3 3.70 13.99 -18.13
CA PHE A 3 3.76 13.89 -16.67
C PHE A 3 2.67 14.68 -15.91
N ARG A 4 1.93 15.59 -16.55
CA ARG A 4 0.90 16.44 -15.87
C ARG A 4 -0.52 15.86 -15.91
N LYS A 5 -0.65 14.55 -16.04
CA LYS A 5 -1.95 13.87 -16.10
C LYS A 5 -2.01 12.78 -15.04
N ALA A 6 -3.21 12.53 -14.54
CA ALA A 6 -3.46 11.35 -13.72
C ALA A 6 -3.20 10.10 -14.58
N HIS A 7 -2.62 9.09 -13.95
CA HIS A 7 -2.42 7.76 -14.54
C HIS A 7 -3.17 6.77 -13.66
N PRO A 8 -4.48 6.59 -13.89
CA PRO A 8 -5.26 5.65 -13.13
C PRO A 8 -4.68 4.25 -13.23
N ASP A 9 -4.73 3.53 -12.12
CA ASP A 9 -4.36 2.13 -12.11
C ASP A 9 -5.47 1.24 -12.67
N ALA A 10 -5.07 0.04 -13.07
CA ALA A 10 -5.96 -1.04 -13.46
C ALA A 10 -5.71 -2.26 -12.55
N PRO A 11 -6.68 -3.18 -12.45
CA PRO A 11 -6.41 -4.49 -11.85
C PRO A 11 -5.18 -5.14 -12.51
N ALA A 12 -4.29 -5.67 -11.68
CA ALA A 12 -3.14 -6.46 -12.12
C ALA A 12 -3.31 -7.92 -11.66
N GLU A 13 -2.25 -8.72 -11.82
CA GLU A 13 -2.25 -10.12 -11.40
C GLU A 13 -2.39 -10.25 -9.88
N THR A 14 -3.03 -11.33 -9.44
CA THR A 14 -3.07 -11.69 -8.03
C THR A 14 -1.83 -12.47 -7.64
N VAL A 15 -1.11 -11.98 -6.64
CA VAL A 15 0.09 -12.64 -6.12
C VAL A 15 -0.28 -13.55 -4.95
N ARG A 16 0.16 -14.81 -5.02
CA ARG A 16 0.06 -15.77 -3.92
C ARG A 16 1.42 -15.92 -3.25
N LEU A 17 1.60 -15.29 -2.10
CA LEU A 17 2.81 -15.38 -1.30
C LEU A 17 2.71 -16.53 -0.29
N VAL A 18 3.69 -17.43 -0.29
CA VAL A 18 3.77 -18.55 0.66
C VAL A 18 5.03 -18.43 1.50
N LEU A 19 4.87 -18.10 2.78
CA LEU A 19 5.95 -17.99 3.74
C LEU A 19 6.07 -19.31 4.51
N LYS A 20 7.21 -20.00 4.38
CA LYS A 20 7.49 -21.27 5.04
C LYS A 20 8.50 -21.09 6.18
N CYS A 21 8.70 -22.14 6.96
CA CYS A 21 9.67 -22.17 8.06
C CYS A 21 9.41 -21.09 9.13
N LEU A 22 8.13 -20.75 9.36
CA LEU A 22 7.72 -19.86 10.44
C LEU A 22 7.66 -20.64 11.76
N SER A 23 7.95 -19.96 12.87
CA SER A 23 7.79 -20.52 14.21
C SER A 23 6.33 -20.81 14.50
N ALA A 24 6.05 -21.92 15.19
CA ALA A 24 4.72 -22.20 15.71
C ALA A 24 4.28 -21.10 16.69
N GLY A 25 2.98 -20.79 16.70
CA GLY A 25 2.40 -19.77 17.58
C GLY A 25 1.62 -18.70 16.83
N ALA A 26 1.34 -17.59 17.49
CA ALA A 26 0.63 -16.47 16.90
C ALA A 26 1.54 -15.73 15.90
N CYS A 27 1.03 -15.50 14.69
CA CYS A 27 1.71 -14.76 13.64
C CYS A 27 0.77 -13.66 13.13
N ALA A 28 1.11 -12.42 13.43
CA ALA A 28 0.46 -11.25 12.83
C ALA A 28 1.23 -10.85 11.57
N VAL A 29 0.52 -10.22 10.63
CA VAL A 29 1.12 -9.68 9.40
C VAL A 29 0.61 -8.27 9.23
N GLU A 30 1.53 -7.34 9.05
CA GLU A 30 1.22 -5.98 8.66
C GLU A 30 1.39 -5.84 7.15
N VAL A 31 0.40 -5.23 6.52
CA VAL A 31 0.41 -4.96 5.07
C VAL A 31 0.42 -3.46 4.87
N GLN A 32 1.41 -2.98 4.13
CA GLN A 32 1.52 -1.59 3.68
C GLN A 32 1.42 -1.55 2.16
N ARG A 33 0.70 -0.55 1.64
CA ARG A 33 0.44 -0.39 0.19
C ARG A 33 0.77 1.03 -0.24
N VAL A 34 1.41 1.17 -1.40
CA VAL A 34 1.63 2.44 -2.10
C VAL A 34 1.21 2.25 -3.55
N GLY A 35 0.40 3.14 -4.10
CA GLY A 35 -0.13 3.00 -5.45
C GLY A 35 -0.97 4.22 -5.85
N TYR A 36 -1.69 4.14 -6.97
CA TYR A 36 -2.56 5.23 -7.40
C TYR A 36 -3.62 5.53 -6.32
N ASN A 37 -3.67 6.78 -5.86
CA ASN A 37 -4.51 7.23 -4.72
C ASN A 37 -4.22 6.60 -3.34
N GLU A 38 -3.20 5.75 -3.23
CA GLU A 38 -2.78 5.12 -1.98
C GLU A 38 -1.38 5.61 -1.64
N ARG A 39 -1.27 6.57 -0.71
CA ARG A 39 -0.01 7.28 -0.40
C ARG A 39 0.58 8.07 -1.57
N ASP A 40 -0.28 8.49 -2.49
CA ASP A 40 0.07 9.24 -3.70
C ASP A 40 -0.25 10.74 -3.55
N ALA A 41 0.72 11.48 -3.02
CA ALA A 41 0.63 12.94 -2.95
C ALA A 41 0.55 13.60 -4.32
N TYR A 42 1.08 12.97 -5.38
CA TYR A 42 1.12 13.59 -6.69
C TYR A 42 -0.26 13.63 -7.34
N SER A 43 -1.00 12.51 -7.32
CA SER A 43 -2.39 12.50 -7.77
C SER A 43 -3.28 13.43 -6.93
N ALA A 44 -3.01 13.56 -5.63
CA ALA A 44 -3.68 14.55 -4.78
C ALA A 44 -3.34 16.00 -5.18
N TYR A 45 -2.08 16.28 -5.52
CA TYR A 45 -1.64 17.58 -6.03
C TYR A 45 -2.30 17.92 -7.38
N LEU A 46 -2.43 16.95 -8.28
CA LEU A 46 -3.16 17.13 -9.54
C LEU A 46 -4.62 17.52 -9.29
N ARG A 47 -5.28 16.90 -8.29
CA ARG A 47 -6.67 17.25 -7.87
C ARG A 47 -6.78 18.66 -7.29
N LEU A 48 -5.72 19.20 -6.68
CA LEU A 48 -5.67 20.59 -6.22
C LEU A 48 -5.54 21.61 -7.37
N GLY A 49 -5.54 21.17 -8.63
CA GLY A 49 -5.37 22.03 -9.80
C GLY A 49 -3.91 22.30 -10.14
N SER A 50 -2.96 21.53 -9.58
CA SER A 50 -1.52 21.68 -9.79
C SER A 50 -1.00 23.12 -9.55
N PRO A 51 -1.27 23.72 -8.37
CA PRO A 51 -0.90 25.10 -8.09
C PRO A 51 0.64 25.27 -8.08
N THR A 52 1.14 26.39 -8.60
CA THR A 52 2.57 26.69 -8.65
C THR A 52 3.19 26.92 -7.27
N ALA A 53 2.38 27.27 -6.27
CA ALA A 53 2.76 27.37 -4.87
C ALA A 53 1.67 26.74 -3.98
N LEU A 54 2.10 26.02 -2.93
CA LEU A 54 1.19 25.39 -1.99
C LEU A 54 0.98 26.28 -0.76
N THR A 55 -0.27 26.45 -0.36
CA THR A 55 -0.61 27.03 0.95
C THR A 55 -0.23 26.06 2.08
N PRO A 56 -0.03 26.54 3.32
CA PRO A 56 0.22 25.66 4.46
C PRO A 56 -0.87 24.59 4.67
N ALA A 57 -2.13 24.93 4.36
CA ALA A 57 -3.23 23.98 4.43
C ALA A 57 -3.10 22.85 3.39
N GLN A 58 -2.76 23.19 2.14
CA GLN A 58 -2.54 22.21 1.09
C GLN A 58 -1.32 21.32 1.38
N VAL A 59 -0.24 21.87 1.95
CA VAL A 59 0.92 21.06 2.40
C VAL A 59 0.48 20.02 3.42
N ARG A 60 -0.29 20.41 4.44
CA ARG A 60 -0.81 19.45 5.44
C ARG A 60 -1.69 18.38 4.81
N THR A 61 -2.55 18.75 3.86
CA THR A 61 -3.39 17.78 3.13
C THR A 61 -2.54 16.77 2.37
N LEU A 62 -1.50 17.22 1.65
CA LEU A 62 -0.61 16.33 0.91
C LEU A 62 0.22 15.43 1.84
N GLN A 63 0.69 15.95 2.97
CA GLN A 63 1.40 15.17 3.99
C GLN A 63 0.50 14.14 4.67
N ALA A 64 -0.77 14.47 4.92
CA ALA A 64 -1.74 13.53 5.46
C ALA A 64 -2.00 12.39 4.47
N ALA A 65 -2.02 12.70 3.16
CA ALA A 65 -2.21 11.72 2.11
C ALA A 65 -1.07 10.70 1.99
N THR A 66 0.12 10.96 2.57
CA THR A 66 1.29 10.05 2.52
C THR A 66 1.57 9.31 3.81
N GLN A 67 0.77 9.51 4.86
CA GLN A 67 1.03 8.90 6.15
C GLN A 67 0.96 7.37 6.06
N PRO A 68 1.87 6.65 6.75
CA PRO A 68 1.80 5.20 6.83
C PRO A 68 0.59 4.78 7.68
N ALA A 69 -0.41 4.17 7.04
CA ALA A 69 -1.51 3.44 7.67
C ALA A 69 -1.40 1.92 7.39
N PRO A 70 -0.55 1.17 8.12
CA PRO A 70 -0.47 -0.28 7.95
C PRO A 70 -1.79 -0.95 8.33
N THR A 71 -2.26 -1.86 7.49
CA THR A 71 -3.37 -2.75 7.84
C THR A 71 -2.78 -3.98 8.53
N VAL A 72 -2.98 -4.07 9.85
CA VAL A 72 -2.59 -5.25 10.62
C VAL A 72 -3.67 -6.31 10.46
N GLN A 73 -3.31 -7.45 9.88
CA GLN A 73 -4.21 -8.59 9.82
C GLN A 73 -4.31 -9.27 11.19
N PRO A 74 -5.48 -9.84 11.56
CA PRO A 74 -5.63 -10.62 12.77
C PRO A 74 -4.56 -11.71 12.85
N ALA A 75 -3.99 -11.89 14.04
CA ALA A 75 -2.97 -12.90 14.26
C ALA A 75 -3.53 -14.30 13.98
N GLN A 76 -2.84 -15.04 13.11
CA GLN A 76 -3.17 -16.43 12.81
C GLN A 76 -2.31 -17.35 13.67
N ARG A 77 -2.90 -18.41 14.24
CA ARG A 77 -2.13 -19.40 14.99
C ARG A 77 -1.57 -20.45 14.03
N LEU A 78 -0.26 -20.49 13.90
CA LEU A 78 0.46 -21.43 13.04
C LEU A 78 0.90 -22.66 13.84
N ALA A 79 0.66 -23.84 13.27
CA ALA A 79 1.25 -25.09 13.75
C ALA A 79 2.74 -25.17 13.35
N ALA A 80 3.50 -26.07 14.01
CA ALA A 80 4.88 -26.32 13.63
C ALA A 80 4.96 -26.80 12.17
N GLY A 81 5.82 -26.16 11.37
CA GLY A 81 6.00 -26.48 9.94
C GLY A 81 4.89 -25.94 9.02
N ALA A 82 3.86 -25.28 9.56
CA ALA A 82 2.81 -24.66 8.74
C ALA A 82 3.36 -23.48 7.94
N ALA A 83 2.80 -23.28 6.74
CA ALA A 83 3.07 -22.12 5.92
C ALA A 83 1.99 -21.05 6.12
N LEU A 84 2.39 -19.80 6.17
CA LEU A 84 1.46 -18.67 6.07
C LEU A 84 1.28 -18.33 4.59
N THR A 85 0.03 -18.30 4.13
CA THR A 85 -0.30 -17.90 2.75
C THR A 85 -1.02 -16.56 2.76
N GLN A 86 -0.55 -15.64 1.93
CA GLN A 86 -1.20 -14.35 1.70
C GLN A 86 -1.53 -14.20 0.22
N THR A 87 -2.79 -13.88 -0.07
CA THR A 87 -3.27 -13.61 -1.43
C THR A 87 -3.46 -12.11 -1.58
N LEU A 88 -2.75 -11.52 -2.53
CA LEU A 88 -2.71 -10.08 -2.74
C LEU A 88 -3.23 -9.78 -4.15
N ALA A 89 -4.45 -9.26 -4.25
CA ALA A 89 -4.90 -8.63 -5.47
C ALA A 89 -4.13 -7.30 -5.61
N LEU A 90 -3.31 -7.21 -6.65
CA LEU A 90 -2.51 -6.03 -6.95
C LEU A 90 -3.20 -5.15 -8.00
N ARG A 91 -2.84 -3.87 -7.99
CA ARG A 91 -3.15 -2.93 -9.07
C ARG A 91 -1.86 -2.55 -9.81
N THR A 92 -1.96 -2.11 -11.06
CA THR A 92 -0.80 -1.72 -11.86
C THR A 92 0.00 -0.62 -11.16
N ASN A 93 1.32 -0.78 -11.08
CA ASN A 93 2.23 0.13 -10.37
C ASN A 93 2.01 0.23 -8.85
N GLU A 94 1.24 -0.70 -8.26
CA GLU A 94 1.15 -0.82 -6.80
C GLU A 94 2.37 -1.54 -6.23
N VAL A 95 2.87 -1.02 -5.12
CA VAL A 95 3.92 -1.64 -4.29
C VAL A 95 3.31 -2.05 -2.97
N VAL A 96 3.50 -3.32 -2.60
CA VAL A 96 3.02 -3.88 -1.33
C VAL A 96 4.19 -4.39 -0.50
N LEU A 97 4.27 -3.95 0.75
CA LEU A 97 5.20 -4.46 1.75
C LEU A 97 4.44 -5.31 2.76
N LEU A 98 4.94 -6.53 3.00
CA LEU A 98 4.47 -7.41 4.06
C LEU A 98 5.53 -7.48 5.15
N ARG A 99 5.12 -7.23 6.40
CA ARG A 99 5.96 -7.32 7.60
C ARG A 99 5.34 -8.30 8.59
N ARG A 100 6.20 -9.08 9.24
CA ARG A 100 5.88 -10.00 10.34
C ARG A 100 6.43 -9.43 11.64
#